data_AF-F1LRE2-F1
#
_entry.id   AF-F1LRE2-F1
#
_cell.length_a   1.000
_cell.length_b   1.000
_cell.length_c   1.000
_cell.angle_alpha   90.00
_cell.angle_beta   90.00
_cell.angle_gamma   90.00
#
_symmetry.space_group_name_H-M   'P 1'
#
loop_
_entity.id
_entity.type
_entity.pdbx_description
1 polymer ?
#
loop_
_entity_poly.entity_id
_entity_poly.type
_entity_poly.pdbx_seq_one_letter_code
_entity_poly.pdbx_strand_id
1 'polypeptide(L)'
;MALRTGGPALVVLLAFWVALGPCHLQGTDPGASADAEGPQCPVACTCSHDDYTDELSVFCSSKNLTHLPDDIPVSTRALWLDGNNLSSIPSAAFQNLSSLDFLNLQGSWLRSLEPQALLGLQNLYHLHLERNRLRNLAVGLFTHTPSLASLSLSSNLLGRLEEGLFQGLSHLWDLNLGWNSLVVLPDTVFQGLGNLHELVLAGNKLTYLQPALFCGLGELRELDLSRNALRSVKANVFVHLPRLQKLYLDRNLITAVAPRAFLGMKALRWLDLSHNRVAGLMEDTFPGLLGLHVLRLAHNAIASLRPRTFKDLHFLEELQLGHNRIRQLGERTFEGLGQLEVLTLNDNQITEVRVGAFSGLFNVAVMNLSGNCLRSLPERVFQGLDKLHSLHLEHSCLGHVRLHTFAGLSGLRRLFLRDNSISSIEEQSLAGLSELLELDLTTNRLTHLPRQLFQGLGHLEYLLLSYNQLTTLSAEVLGPLQRAFWLDISHNHLETLAEGLFSSLGRLRYLSLRNNSLQTFSPQPGLERLWLDANPWDCSCPLKALRDFALQNPGVVPRFVQTVCEGDDCQPVYTYNNITCAGPANVSGLDLRDVSETHFVHC
;
A
#
# COMPACT_ATOMS: atom_id res chain seq x y z
N MET A 1 -13.62 27.46 7.94
CA MET A 1 -13.42 27.83 6.52
C MET A 1 -12.49 26.80 5.90
N ALA A 2 -13.09 25.79 5.26
CA ALA A 2 -12.40 24.75 4.52
C ALA A 2 -13.40 24.27 3.45
N LEU A 3 -12.97 24.24 2.19
CA LEU A 3 -13.71 23.64 1.09
C LEU A 3 -12.71 22.83 0.27
N ARG A 4 -12.82 21.51 0.37
CA ARG A 4 -12.35 20.54 -0.64
C ARG A 4 -13.14 19.25 -0.51
N THR A 5 -13.15 18.52 -1.63
CA THR A 5 -13.78 17.22 -1.93
C THR A 5 -15.26 17.33 -2.29
N GLY A 6 -15.76 16.78 -3.41
CA GLY A 6 -15.24 15.75 -4.30
C GLY A 6 -16.37 14.75 -4.51
N GLY A 7 -16.91 14.66 -5.73
CA GLY A 7 -18.10 13.86 -6.04
C GLY A 7 -17.82 12.38 -6.34
N PRO A 8 -18.85 11.51 -6.31
CA PRO A 8 -18.72 10.09 -6.62
C PRO A 8 -19.22 9.70 -8.03
N ALA A 9 -18.45 8.81 -8.65
CA ALA A 9 -18.78 7.52 -9.29
C ALA A 9 -20.02 7.26 -10.18
N LEU A 10 -19.74 6.45 -11.22
CA LEU A 10 -20.45 5.23 -11.71
C LEU A 10 -21.70 5.36 -12.62
N VAL A 11 -21.65 4.77 -13.84
CA VAL A 11 -22.29 3.48 -14.24
C VAL A 11 -22.38 3.34 -15.79
N VAL A 12 -22.12 2.12 -16.24
CA VAL A 12 -22.12 1.49 -17.59
C VAL A 12 -23.51 1.27 -18.21
N LEU A 13 -23.63 1.24 -19.55
CA LEU A 13 -24.57 0.42 -20.37
C LEU A 13 -24.15 0.55 -21.87
N LEU A 14 -23.59 -0.46 -22.57
CA LEU A 14 -24.16 -1.67 -23.23
C LEU A 14 -25.26 -1.46 -24.29
N ALA A 15 -24.88 -1.76 -25.55
CA ALA A 15 -25.53 -2.70 -26.49
C ALA A 15 -26.76 -2.30 -27.36
N PHE A 16 -26.52 -2.34 -28.69
CA PHE A 16 -27.20 -3.16 -29.73
C PHE A 16 -28.55 -2.75 -30.40
N TRP A 17 -28.63 -3.07 -31.72
CA TRP A 17 -29.76 -3.17 -32.70
C TRP A 17 -30.14 -1.88 -33.47
N VAL A 18 -30.09 -1.76 -34.81
CA VAL A 18 -30.61 -2.50 -36.01
C VAL A 18 -31.77 -1.73 -36.67
N ALA A 19 -31.67 -1.61 -38.01
CA ALA A 19 -32.74 -1.52 -39.03
C ALA A 19 -33.25 -0.16 -39.59
N LEU A 20 -33.22 -0.12 -40.94
CA LEU A 20 -34.09 0.56 -41.92
C LEU A 20 -34.00 2.10 -41.93
N GLY A 21 -33.72 2.81 -43.02
CA GLY A 21 -34.10 2.67 -44.43
C GLY A 21 -34.04 4.09 -45.03
N PRO A 22 -34.13 4.27 -46.36
CA PRO A 22 -33.58 5.44 -47.05
C PRO A 22 -34.59 6.59 -47.12
N CYS A 23 -34.11 7.82 -46.93
CA CYS A 23 -34.83 9.01 -47.41
C CYS A 23 -33.89 9.82 -48.30
N HIS A 24 -34.12 9.64 -49.60
CA HIS A 24 -33.67 10.52 -50.66
C HIS A 24 -34.40 11.86 -50.50
N LEU A 25 -33.67 12.96 -50.34
CA LEU A 25 -34.16 14.26 -50.77
C LEU A 25 -33.03 14.99 -51.51
N GLN A 26 -33.34 15.25 -52.77
CA GLN A 26 -32.54 15.88 -53.80
C GLN A 26 -32.56 17.39 -53.59
N GLY A 27 -31.38 18.02 -53.64
CA GLY A 27 -31.21 19.46 -53.82
C GLY A 27 -29.90 19.68 -54.56
N THR A 28 -29.99 20.15 -55.81
CA THR A 28 -28.89 20.33 -56.76
C THR A 28 -28.29 21.74 -56.73
N ASP A 29 -26.95 21.78 -56.52
CA ASP A 29 -25.90 22.66 -57.09
C ASP A 29 -25.92 24.20 -56.92
N PRO A 30 -24.78 24.93 -57.01
CA PRO A 30 -23.45 24.53 -57.53
C PRO A 30 -22.22 24.97 -56.70
N GLY A 31 -21.07 24.35 -56.93
CA GLY A 31 -19.77 24.93 -56.57
C GLY A 31 -18.72 23.92 -56.14
N ALA A 32 -18.30 23.07 -57.08
CA ALA A 32 -17.04 22.34 -56.94
C ALA A 32 -15.89 23.36 -56.86
N SER A 33 -15.33 23.54 -55.66
CA SER A 33 -13.90 23.81 -55.52
C SER A 33 -13.20 22.46 -55.44
N ALA A 34 -12.39 22.20 -56.46
CA ALA A 34 -11.48 21.07 -56.52
C ALA A 34 -10.55 21.05 -55.29
N ASP A 35 -10.40 19.84 -54.73
CA ASP A 35 -9.17 19.28 -54.16
C ASP A 35 -8.28 20.24 -53.36
N ALA A 36 -8.59 20.41 -52.08
CA ALA A 36 -7.54 20.45 -51.08
C ALA A 36 -7.36 19.02 -50.58
N GLU A 37 -6.49 18.24 -51.22
CA GLU A 37 -5.96 17.02 -50.62
C GLU A 37 -5.44 17.39 -49.23
N GLY A 38 -6.14 16.95 -48.19
CA GLY A 38 -5.62 17.01 -46.83
C GLY A 38 -4.25 16.34 -46.79
N PRO A 39 -3.36 16.73 -45.87
CA PRO A 39 -2.01 16.18 -45.79
C PRO A 39 -2.07 14.65 -45.87
N GLN A 40 -1.48 14.08 -46.92
CA GLN A 40 -1.55 12.65 -47.17
C GLN A 40 -0.93 11.92 -45.98
N CYS A 41 -1.74 11.14 -45.28
CA CYS A 41 -1.30 10.36 -44.14
C CYS A 41 -0.49 9.14 -44.63
N PRO A 42 0.60 8.73 -43.95
CA PRO A 42 1.33 7.55 -44.34
C PRO A 42 0.42 6.31 -44.36
N VAL A 43 0.52 5.49 -45.40
CA VAL A 43 -0.41 4.36 -45.67
C VAL A 43 -0.52 3.37 -44.50
N ALA A 44 0.56 3.17 -43.76
CA ALA A 44 0.60 2.25 -42.62
C ALA A 44 0.06 2.86 -41.31
N CYS A 45 -0.22 4.17 -41.30
CA CYS A 45 -0.51 4.95 -40.11
C CYS A 45 -1.92 5.55 -40.15
N THR A 46 -2.32 6.17 -39.04
CA THR A 46 -3.58 6.90 -38.92
C THR A 46 -3.28 8.31 -38.45
N CYS A 47 -3.88 9.30 -39.09
CA CYS A 47 -3.68 10.71 -38.75
C CYS A 47 -4.95 11.25 -38.09
N SER A 48 -4.77 12.00 -37.01
CA SER A 48 -5.85 12.69 -36.30
C SER A 48 -5.53 14.17 -36.23
N HIS A 49 -6.52 14.98 -36.53
CA HIS A 49 -6.44 16.43 -36.44
C HIS A 49 -7.31 16.89 -35.26
N ASP A 50 -6.75 17.71 -34.37
CA ASP A 50 -7.51 18.32 -33.29
C ASP A 50 -8.07 19.67 -33.75
N ASP A 51 -9.40 19.77 -33.84
CA ASP A 51 -10.11 20.95 -34.33
C ASP A 51 -9.97 22.19 -33.42
N TYR A 52 -9.60 22.00 -32.15
CA TYR A 52 -9.45 23.11 -31.20
C TYR A 52 -8.03 23.69 -31.17
N THR A 53 -7.04 22.82 -31.34
CA THR A 53 -5.61 23.18 -31.24
C THR A 53 -4.92 23.29 -32.60
N ASP A 54 -5.60 22.85 -33.67
CA ASP A 54 -5.06 22.76 -35.04
C ASP A 54 -3.81 21.86 -35.10
N GLU A 55 -3.77 20.82 -34.26
CA GLU A 55 -2.63 19.92 -34.10
C GLU A 55 -2.82 18.61 -34.85
N LEU A 56 -1.82 18.24 -35.65
CA LEU A 56 -1.78 16.97 -36.37
C LEU A 56 -0.99 15.92 -35.58
N SER A 57 -1.66 14.83 -35.22
CA SER A 57 -1.06 13.65 -34.59
C SER A 57 -1.04 12.46 -35.55
N VAL A 58 0.10 11.79 -35.67
CA VAL A 58 0.31 10.62 -36.54
C VAL A 58 0.56 9.37 -35.69
N PHE A 59 -0.30 8.36 -35.85
CA PHE A 59 -0.30 7.11 -35.10
C PHE A 59 0.13 5.93 -35.96
N CYS A 60 1.31 5.40 -35.67
CA CYS A 60 1.93 4.26 -36.34
C CYS A 60 2.27 3.11 -35.36
N SER A 61 1.63 3.08 -34.19
CA SER A 61 1.94 2.15 -33.11
C SER A 61 1.61 0.70 -33.46
N SER A 62 2.51 -0.22 -33.11
CA SER A 62 2.32 -1.69 -33.24
C SER A 62 1.93 -2.16 -34.64
N LYS A 63 2.44 -1.49 -35.69
CA LYS A 63 2.18 -1.82 -37.10
C LYS A 63 3.22 -2.77 -37.70
N ASN A 64 4.12 -3.30 -36.87
CA ASN A 64 5.22 -4.19 -37.27
C ASN A 64 6.16 -3.55 -38.31
N LEU A 65 6.34 -2.23 -38.22
CA LEU A 65 7.20 -1.47 -39.13
C LEU A 65 8.66 -1.84 -38.92
N THR A 66 9.41 -1.99 -40.01
CA THR A 66 10.86 -2.27 -40.00
C THR A 66 11.70 -1.06 -40.38
N HIS A 67 11.07 -0.04 -40.93
CA HIS A 67 11.64 1.26 -41.31
C HIS A 67 10.62 2.36 -40.96
N LEU A 68 11.07 3.60 -40.93
CA LEU A 68 10.19 4.75 -40.74
C LEU A 68 9.24 4.86 -41.94
N PRO A 69 7.95 5.20 -41.74
CA PRO A 69 7.04 5.46 -42.85
C PRO A 69 7.56 6.60 -43.74
N ASP A 70 7.47 6.40 -45.04
CA ASP A 70 7.65 7.49 -46.00
C ASP A 70 6.47 8.48 -45.87
N ASP A 71 6.69 9.74 -46.27
CA ASP A 71 5.66 10.78 -46.38
C ASP A 71 4.96 11.20 -45.08
N ILE A 72 5.67 11.22 -43.93
CA ILE A 72 5.15 11.83 -42.70
C ILE A 72 4.91 13.34 -42.93
N PRO A 73 3.69 13.88 -42.69
CA PRO A 73 3.40 15.29 -42.90
C PRO A 73 4.31 16.21 -42.07
N VAL A 74 4.88 17.24 -42.70
CA VAL A 74 5.80 18.19 -42.05
C VAL A 74 5.16 19.03 -40.94
N SER A 75 3.83 19.14 -40.93
CA SER A 75 3.05 19.81 -39.88
C SER A 75 2.75 18.92 -38.66
N THR A 76 3.21 17.66 -38.66
CA THR A 76 2.99 16.74 -37.54
C THR A 76 3.59 17.29 -36.25
N ARG A 77 2.78 17.35 -35.19
CA ARG A 77 3.20 17.73 -33.83
C ARG A 77 3.54 16.51 -32.96
N ALA A 78 2.71 15.47 -33.04
CA ALA A 78 2.93 14.23 -32.29
C ALA A 78 3.07 13.02 -33.21
N LEU A 79 4.15 12.26 -33.04
CA LEU A 79 4.46 11.08 -33.83
C LEU A 79 4.63 9.84 -32.94
N TRP A 80 3.74 8.86 -33.11
CA TRP A 80 3.72 7.61 -32.35
C TRP A 80 4.22 6.46 -33.21
N LEU A 81 5.43 5.99 -32.93
CA LEU A 81 6.11 4.90 -33.64
C LEU A 81 6.43 3.71 -32.72
N ASP A 82 5.74 3.61 -31.59
CA ASP A 82 6.01 2.63 -30.55
C ASP A 82 5.56 1.21 -30.90
N GLY A 83 6.23 0.21 -30.30
CA GLY A 83 5.91 -1.20 -30.50
C GLY A 83 6.21 -1.74 -31.91
N ASN A 84 7.12 -1.09 -32.64
CA ASN A 84 7.55 -1.53 -33.98
C ASN A 84 8.87 -2.31 -33.93
N ASN A 85 9.47 -2.64 -35.09
CA ASN A 85 10.71 -3.41 -35.21
C ASN A 85 11.77 -2.66 -36.02
N LEU A 86 12.02 -1.40 -35.65
CA LEU A 86 12.83 -0.45 -36.45
C LEU A 86 14.33 -0.77 -36.43
N SER A 87 14.84 -1.45 -35.39
CA SER A 87 16.25 -1.79 -35.17
C SER A 87 17.23 -0.61 -35.05
N SER A 88 17.12 0.44 -35.86
CA SER A 88 17.94 1.65 -35.80
C SER A 88 17.22 2.85 -36.41
N ILE A 89 17.57 4.06 -35.96
CA ILE A 89 17.14 5.31 -36.61
C ILE A 89 18.34 5.90 -37.37
N PRO A 90 18.22 6.12 -38.70
CA PRO A 90 19.31 6.64 -39.51
C PRO A 90 19.55 8.14 -39.29
N SER A 91 20.72 8.64 -39.72
CA SER A 91 21.01 10.08 -39.73
C SER A 91 19.94 10.86 -40.51
N ALA A 92 19.59 12.06 -40.03
CA ALA A 92 18.62 12.96 -40.66
C ALA A 92 17.21 12.39 -40.88
N ALA A 93 16.85 11.30 -40.19
CA ALA A 93 15.55 10.65 -40.28
C ALA A 93 14.34 11.59 -40.10
N PHE A 94 14.50 12.66 -39.31
CA PHE A 94 13.42 13.59 -38.98
C PHE A 94 13.70 15.04 -39.43
N GLN A 95 14.61 15.23 -40.40
CA GLN A 95 15.12 16.56 -40.78
C GLN A 95 14.03 17.58 -41.16
N ASN A 96 12.92 17.11 -41.74
CA ASN A 96 11.84 17.96 -42.22
C ASN A 96 10.69 18.12 -41.20
N LEU A 97 10.77 17.51 -40.02
CA LEU A 97 9.70 17.50 -39.00
C LEU A 97 9.94 18.57 -37.91
N SER A 98 10.18 19.82 -38.30
CA SER A 98 10.52 20.89 -37.35
C SER A 98 9.38 21.26 -36.40
N SER A 99 8.13 20.95 -36.76
CA SER A 99 6.94 21.21 -35.92
C SER A 99 6.70 20.15 -34.85
N LEU A 100 7.48 19.06 -34.86
CA LEU A 100 7.29 17.94 -33.94
C LEU A 100 7.68 18.33 -32.52
N ASP A 101 6.75 18.22 -31.58
CA ASP A 101 6.95 18.43 -30.15
C ASP A 101 6.94 17.11 -29.35
N PHE A 102 6.35 16.04 -29.89
CA PHE A 102 6.27 14.74 -29.24
C PHE A 102 6.71 13.61 -30.19
N LEU A 103 7.70 12.82 -29.76
CA LEU A 103 8.19 11.65 -30.49
C LEU A 103 8.22 10.42 -29.59
N ASN A 104 7.44 9.40 -29.95
CA ASN A 104 7.42 8.14 -29.24
C ASN A 104 7.99 6.98 -30.07
N LEU A 105 9.12 6.45 -29.59
CA LEU A 105 9.85 5.32 -30.17
C LEU A 105 10.00 4.16 -29.17
N GLN A 106 9.17 4.12 -28.12
CA GLN A 106 9.29 3.10 -27.08
C GLN A 106 9.06 1.69 -27.63
N GLY A 107 9.75 0.69 -27.06
CA GLY A 107 9.48 -0.70 -27.38
C GLY A 107 9.72 -1.08 -28.85
N SER A 108 10.49 -0.29 -29.60
CA SER A 108 10.69 -0.45 -31.05
C SER A 108 11.97 -1.22 -31.43
N TRP A 109 12.50 -2.00 -30.48
CA TRP A 109 13.68 -2.87 -30.63
C TRP A 109 14.96 -2.15 -31.08
N LEU A 110 15.04 -0.83 -30.87
CA LEU A 110 16.16 0.00 -31.32
C LEU A 110 17.47 -0.42 -30.64
N ARG A 111 18.49 -0.70 -31.44
CA ARG A 111 19.85 -1.05 -31.00
C ARG A 111 20.79 0.15 -31.06
N SER A 112 20.52 1.09 -31.95
CA SER A 112 21.33 2.30 -32.16
C SER A 112 20.49 3.46 -32.69
N LEU A 113 20.92 4.68 -32.37
CA LEU A 113 20.55 5.90 -33.04
C LEU A 113 21.82 6.40 -33.74
N GLU A 114 21.77 6.59 -35.06
CA GLU A 114 22.92 7.12 -35.79
C GLU A 114 23.23 8.57 -35.38
N PRO A 115 24.47 9.04 -35.57
CA PRO A 115 24.79 10.45 -35.36
C PRO A 115 23.81 11.34 -36.13
N GLN A 116 23.31 12.41 -35.52
CA GLN A 116 22.34 13.31 -36.14
C GLN A 116 20.98 12.66 -36.49
N ALA A 117 20.62 11.53 -35.89
CA ALA A 117 19.28 10.94 -36.07
C ALA A 117 18.13 11.91 -35.72
N LEU A 118 18.36 12.81 -34.76
CA LEU A 118 17.39 13.82 -34.29
C LEU A 118 17.57 15.19 -34.96
N LEU A 119 18.28 15.27 -36.09
CA LEU A 119 18.43 16.53 -36.84
C LEU A 119 17.06 17.08 -37.25
N GLY A 120 16.86 18.39 -37.12
CA GLY A 120 15.63 19.10 -37.52
C GLY A 120 14.59 19.28 -36.40
N LEU A 121 14.69 18.52 -35.31
CA LEU A 121 13.69 18.47 -34.23
C LEU A 121 13.81 19.61 -33.20
N GLN A 122 13.79 20.86 -33.67
CA GLN A 122 14.05 22.04 -32.82
C GLN A 122 12.98 22.30 -31.76
N ASN A 123 11.73 21.94 -32.03
CA ASN A 123 10.58 22.12 -31.13
C ASN A 123 10.28 20.88 -30.28
N LEU A 124 11.07 19.81 -30.41
CA LEU A 124 10.82 18.56 -29.70
C LEU A 124 10.89 18.79 -28.19
N TYR A 125 9.80 18.47 -27.52
CA TYR A 125 9.57 18.69 -26.09
C TYR A 125 9.56 17.37 -25.30
N HIS A 126 9.01 16.30 -25.88
CA HIS A 126 8.96 14.96 -25.30
C HIS A 126 9.61 13.92 -26.22
N LEU A 127 10.58 13.16 -25.70
CA LEU A 127 11.21 12.05 -26.41
C LEU A 127 11.16 10.77 -25.58
N HIS A 128 10.44 9.78 -26.10
CA HIS A 128 10.30 8.46 -25.50
C HIS A 128 11.14 7.42 -26.24
N LEU A 129 12.17 6.91 -25.59
CA LEU A 129 13.09 5.88 -26.10
C LEU A 129 13.15 4.65 -25.16
N GLU A 130 12.25 4.55 -24.19
CA GLU A 130 12.22 3.47 -23.22
C GLU A 130 11.94 2.10 -23.83
N ARG A 131 12.33 1.04 -23.11
CA ARG A 131 12.10 -0.36 -23.50
C ARG A 131 12.69 -0.74 -24.86
N ASN A 132 13.79 -0.10 -25.23
CA ASN A 132 14.58 -0.45 -26.42
C ASN A 132 15.82 -1.28 -26.02
N ARG A 133 16.79 -1.42 -26.93
CA ARG A 133 18.04 -2.18 -26.74
C ARG A 133 19.28 -1.29 -26.97
N LEU A 134 19.16 0.01 -26.71
CA LEU A 134 20.23 0.98 -26.91
C LEU A 134 21.39 0.69 -25.95
N ARG A 135 22.61 0.60 -26.47
CA ARG A 135 23.82 0.32 -25.67
C ARG A 135 24.66 1.55 -25.37
N ASN A 136 24.71 2.49 -26.31
CA ASN A 136 25.45 3.74 -26.22
C ASN A 136 24.65 4.84 -26.93
N LEU A 137 24.92 6.09 -26.58
CA LEU A 137 24.42 7.28 -27.28
C LEU A 137 25.63 8.13 -27.70
N ALA A 138 25.59 8.67 -28.91
CA ALA A 138 26.67 9.52 -29.41
C ALA A 138 26.64 10.89 -28.71
N VAL A 139 27.82 11.42 -28.37
CA VAL A 139 27.95 12.82 -27.95
C VAL A 139 27.43 13.72 -29.07
N GLY A 140 26.65 14.72 -28.71
CA GLY A 140 26.02 15.63 -29.67
C GLY A 140 24.73 15.12 -30.29
N LEU A 141 24.21 13.94 -29.89
CA LEU A 141 22.92 13.43 -30.39
C LEU A 141 21.77 14.44 -30.18
N PHE A 142 21.78 15.16 -29.07
CA PHE A 142 20.72 16.09 -28.66
C PHE A 142 21.01 17.57 -29.01
N THR A 143 22.07 17.88 -29.78
CA THR A 143 22.43 19.28 -30.09
C THR A 143 21.36 20.02 -30.91
N HIS A 144 20.50 19.27 -31.60
CA HIS A 144 19.44 19.80 -32.46
C HIS A 144 18.04 19.72 -31.82
N THR A 145 17.96 19.39 -30.53
CA THR A 145 16.72 19.31 -29.74
C THR A 145 16.81 20.20 -28.48
N PRO A 146 17.05 21.52 -28.60
CA PRO A 146 17.28 22.40 -27.46
C PRO A 146 16.04 22.60 -26.57
N SER A 147 14.84 22.44 -27.14
CA SER A 147 13.56 22.60 -26.44
C SER A 147 13.14 21.39 -25.62
N LEU A 148 13.97 20.32 -25.61
CA LEU A 148 13.61 19.07 -24.97
C LEU A 148 13.40 19.26 -23.47
N ALA A 149 12.23 18.85 -23.02
CA ALA A 149 11.78 19.01 -21.65
C ALA A 149 11.79 17.65 -20.92
N SER A 150 11.27 16.59 -21.54
CA SER A 150 11.31 15.23 -20.97
C SER A 150 12.02 14.28 -21.91
N LEU A 151 12.97 13.52 -21.35
CA LEU A 151 13.74 12.50 -22.04
C LEU A 151 13.68 11.18 -21.25
N SER A 152 13.01 10.19 -21.83
CA SER A 152 12.93 8.86 -21.26
C SER A 152 13.81 7.87 -22.04
N LEU A 153 14.80 7.32 -21.36
CA LEU A 153 15.75 6.31 -21.83
C LEU A 153 15.69 5.03 -20.99
N SER A 154 14.63 4.86 -20.22
CA SER A 154 14.54 3.78 -19.24
C SER A 154 14.44 2.39 -19.88
N SER A 155 14.82 1.33 -19.16
CA SER A 155 14.74 -0.05 -19.67
C SER A 155 15.48 -0.26 -21.00
N ASN A 156 16.70 0.28 -21.09
CA ASN A 156 17.62 0.07 -22.21
C ASN A 156 18.85 -0.73 -21.72
N LEU A 157 19.92 -0.79 -22.52
CA LEU A 157 21.15 -1.51 -22.23
C LEU A 157 22.35 -0.57 -22.06
N LEU A 158 22.12 0.68 -21.64
CA LEU A 158 23.18 1.69 -21.52
C LEU A 158 24.18 1.27 -20.42
N GLY A 159 25.43 1.03 -20.81
CA GLY A 159 26.49 0.62 -19.88
C GLY A 159 27.34 1.79 -19.35
N ARG A 160 27.39 2.89 -20.10
CA ARG A 160 28.15 4.11 -19.80
C ARG A 160 27.45 5.32 -20.41
N LEU A 161 27.73 6.49 -19.86
CA LEU A 161 27.39 7.78 -20.45
C LEU A 161 28.69 8.53 -20.72
N GLU A 162 28.78 9.19 -21.87
CA GLU A 162 29.91 10.03 -22.24
C GLU A 162 29.74 11.44 -21.67
N GLU A 163 30.84 12.13 -21.39
CA GLU A 163 30.82 13.52 -20.96
C GLU A 163 30.23 14.43 -22.04
N GLY A 164 29.43 15.42 -21.63
CA GLY A 164 28.75 16.34 -22.54
C GLY A 164 27.57 15.74 -23.32
N LEU A 165 27.14 14.50 -23.03
CA LEU A 165 26.03 13.85 -23.72
C LEU A 165 24.74 14.70 -23.71
N PHE A 166 24.42 15.33 -22.58
CA PHE A 166 23.21 16.15 -22.41
C PHE A 166 23.47 17.66 -22.55
N GLN A 167 24.62 18.05 -23.11
CA GLN A 167 24.97 19.45 -23.27
C GLN A 167 23.97 20.17 -24.19
N GLY A 168 23.50 21.35 -23.77
CA GLY A 168 22.53 22.16 -24.51
C GLY A 168 21.07 21.91 -24.13
N LEU A 169 20.76 20.90 -23.31
CA LEU A 169 19.40 20.59 -22.84
C LEU A 169 18.99 21.45 -21.62
N SER A 170 19.07 22.77 -21.74
CA SER A 170 18.81 23.69 -20.62
C SER A 170 17.34 23.74 -20.17
N HIS A 171 16.41 23.28 -21.02
CA HIS A 171 14.98 23.22 -20.70
C HIS A 171 14.53 21.89 -20.09
N LEU A 172 15.43 20.89 -20.03
CA LEU A 172 15.10 19.56 -19.54
C LEU A 172 14.66 19.63 -18.08
N TRP A 173 13.44 19.16 -17.81
CA TRP A 173 12.84 19.08 -16.48
C TRP A 173 12.78 17.64 -15.96
N ASP A 174 12.71 16.65 -16.85
CA ASP A 174 12.61 15.23 -16.51
C ASP A 174 13.61 14.40 -17.34
N LEU A 175 14.47 13.65 -16.64
CA LEU A 175 15.43 12.73 -17.24
C LEU A 175 15.32 11.35 -16.59
N ASN A 176 14.86 10.37 -17.36
CA ASN A 176 14.73 8.99 -16.91
C ASN A 176 15.76 8.07 -17.55
N LEU A 177 16.76 7.67 -16.75
CA LEU A 177 17.83 6.72 -17.10
C LEU A 177 17.67 5.39 -16.37
N GLY A 178 16.50 5.11 -15.79
CA GLY A 178 16.24 3.94 -14.97
C GLY A 178 16.36 2.61 -15.72
N TRP A 179 16.60 1.52 -15.00
CA TRP A 179 16.67 0.15 -15.54
C TRP A 179 17.63 0.00 -16.73
N ASN A 180 18.82 0.58 -16.60
CA ASN A 180 19.93 0.42 -17.52
C ASN A 180 21.05 -0.43 -16.88
N SER A 181 22.26 -0.37 -17.40
CA SER A 181 23.43 -1.08 -16.88
C SER A 181 24.57 -0.14 -16.46
N LEU A 182 24.24 1.09 -16.05
CA LEU A 182 25.22 2.12 -15.69
C LEU A 182 25.97 1.73 -14.41
N VAL A 183 27.30 1.69 -14.47
CA VAL A 183 28.16 1.33 -13.33
C VAL A 183 28.81 2.55 -12.69
N VAL A 184 29.22 3.52 -13.53
CA VAL A 184 29.89 4.76 -13.15
C VAL A 184 29.29 5.89 -13.99
N LEU A 185 29.14 7.06 -13.37
CA LEU A 185 28.74 8.29 -14.04
C LEU A 185 29.92 9.26 -14.03
N PRO A 186 30.26 9.89 -15.18
CA PRO A 186 31.23 10.99 -15.20
C PRO A 186 30.75 12.17 -14.34
N ASP A 187 31.68 12.88 -13.69
CA ASP A 187 31.37 13.94 -12.72
C ASP A 187 30.59 15.12 -13.33
N THR A 188 30.71 15.35 -14.63
CA THR A 188 30.12 16.48 -15.37
C THR A 188 28.99 16.05 -16.31
N VAL A 189 28.54 14.79 -16.25
CA VAL A 189 27.56 14.25 -17.22
C VAL A 189 26.23 15.02 -17.21
N PHE A 190 25.81 15.54 -16.06
CA PHE A 190 24.58 16.33 -15.92
C PHE A 190 24.82 17.85 -15.94
N GLN A 191 26.03 18.29 -16.28
CA GLN A 191 26.35 19.71 -16.35
C GLN A 191 25.50 20.41 -17.42
N GLY A 192 24.90 21.54 -17.05
CA GLY A 192 24.03 22.33 -17.93
C GLY A 192 22.54 22.02 -17.79
N LEU A 193 22.16 20.98 -17.05
CA LEU A 193 20.76 20.62 -16.77
C LEU A 193 20.17 21.45 -15.61
N GLY A 194 20.29 22.78 -15.70
CA GLY A 194 19.94 23.70 -14.61
C GLY A 194 18.45 23.75 -14.24
N ASN A 195 17.58 23.35 -15.17
CA ASN A 195 16.13 23.30 -14.97
C ASN A 195 15.61 21.90 -14.60
N LEU A 196 16.49 20.93 -14.36
CA LEU A 196 16.08 19.55 -14.08
C LEU A 196 15.35 19.47 -12.74
N HIS A 197 14.14 18.92 -12.74
CA HIS A 197 13.29 18.73 -11.57
C HIS A 197 13.25 17.27 -11.12
N GLU A 198 13.32 16.33 -12.05
CA GLU A 198 13.29 14.89 -11.79
C GLU A 198 14.45 14.18 -12.49
N LEU A 199 15.17 13.36 -11.73
CA LEU A 199 16.25 12.51 -12.24
C LEU A 199 16.06 11.08 -11.72
N VAL A 200 15.77 10.17 -12.64
CA VAL A 200 15.59 8.74 -12.33
C VAL A 200 16.81 7.95 -12.78
N LEU A 201 17.54 7.39 -11.81
CA LEU A 201 18.69 6.49 -12.00
C LEU A 201 18.41 5.10 -11.40
N ALA A 202 17.16 4.81 -11.07
CA ALA A 202 16.72 3.56 -10.46
C ALA A 202 17.15 2.32 -11.25
N GLY A 203 17.43 1.20 -10.59
CA GLY A 203 17.65 -0.07 -11.29
C GLY A 203 18.92 -0.12 -12.17
N ASN A 204 19.95 0.66 -11.82
CA ASN A 204 21.27 0.61 -12.43
C ASN A 204 22.27 -0.18 -11.55
N LYS A 205 23.56 -0.08 -11.82
CA LYS A 205 24.64 -0.78 -11.10
C LYS A 205 25.59 0.20 -10.41
N LEU A 206 25.10 1.38 -10.03
CA LEU A 206 25.92 2.44 -9.43
C LEU A 206 26.44 1.98 -8.06
N THR A 207 27.75 2.11 -7.83
CA THR A 207 28.40 1.68 -6.58
C THR A 207 28.85 2.82 -5.68
N TYR A 208 29.07 4.01 -6.25
CA TYR A 208 29.42 5.23 -5.54
C TYR A 208 28.87 6.46 -6.28
N LEU A 209 28.78 7.57 -5.56
CA LEU A 209 28.42 8.89 -6.09
C LEU A 209 29.48 9.89 -5.64
N GLN A 210 29.85 10.80 -6.55
CA GLN A 210 30.75 11.91 -6.25
C GLN A 210 29.93 13.18 -6.02
N PRO A 211 30.32 14.07 -5.09
CA PRO A 211 29.61 15.34 -4.87
C PRO A 211 29.52 16.22 -6.12
N ALA A 212 30.54 16.18 -6.99
CA ALA A 212 30.60 16.97 -8.22
C ALA A 212 29.49 16.60 -9.23
N LEU A 213 28.97 15.36 -9.18
CA LEU A 213 27.96 14.84 -10.11
C LEU A 213 26.68 15.69 -10.15
N PHE A 214 26.32 16.29 -9.02
CA PHE A 214 25.08 17.04 -8.86
C PHE A 214 25.29 18.57 -8.91
N CYS A 215 26.50 19.02 -9.24
CA CYS A 215 26.78 20.45 -9.42
C CYS A 215 25.92 21.02 -10.55
N GLY A 216 25.22 22.12 -10.27
CA GLY A 216 24.36 22.82 -11.24
C GLY A 216 22.90 22.34 -11.25
N LEU A 217 22.55 21.25 -10.56
CA LEU A 217 21.17 20.74 -10.46
C LEU A 217 20.36 21.45 -9.35
N GLY A 218 20.37 22.79 -9.36
CA GLY A 218 19.79 23.60 -8.28
C GLY A 218 18.27 23.52 -8.14
N GLU A 219 17.58 23.11 -9.22
CA GLU A 219 16.12 22.98 -9.29
C GLU A 219 15.60 21.57 -9.01
N LEU A 220 16.50 20.59 -8.81
CA LEU A 220 16.12 19.19 -8.66
C LEU A 220 15.26 19.00 -7.41
N ARG A 221 14.08 18.38 -7.61
CA ARG A 221 13.10 18.10 -6.57
C ARG A 221 13.00 16.61 -6.25
N GLU A 222 13.25 15.75 -7.23
CA GLU A 222 13.13 14.31 -7.10
C GLU A 222 14.37 13.62 -7.67
N LEU A 223 14.98 12.77 -6.84
CA LEU A 223 16.12 11.95 -7.21
C LEU A 223 15.87 10.51 -6.81
N ASP A 224 15.74 9.64 -7.81
CA ASP A 224 15.57 8.20 -7.61
C ASP A 224 16.88 7.45 -7.90
N LEU A 225 17.49 6.94 -6.83
CA LEU A 225 18.68 6.10 -6.84
C LEU A 225 18.37 4.68 -6.34
N SER A 226 17.10 4.30 -6.28
CA SER A 226 16.65 3.00 -5.80
C SER A 226 17.24 1.85 -6.64
N ARG A 227 17.32 0.65 -6.06
CA ARG A 227 17.73 -0.57 -6.78
C ARG A 227 19.09 -0.44 -7.48
N ASN A 228 20.04 0.21 -6.84
CA ASN A 228 21.43 0.30 -7.26
C ASN A 228 22.33 -0.56 -6.34
N ALA A 229 23.66 -0.39 -6.43
CA ALA A 229 24.65 -1.11 -5.62
C ALA A 229 25.41 -0.20 -4.64
N LEU A 230 24.79 0.91 -4.20
CA LEU A 230 25.42 1.87 -3.30
C LEU A 230 25.68 1.24 -1.94
N ARG A 231 26.90 1.40 -1.41
CA ARG A 231 27.33 0.79 -0.13
C ARG A 231 27.27 1.72 1.08
N SER A 232 27.27 3.03 0.84
CA SER A 232 27.26 4.04 1.90
C SER A 232 26.71 5.35 1.38
N VAL A 233 26.02 6.11 2.24
CA VAL A 233 25.72 7.52 1.97
C VAL A 233 26.84 8.36 2.59
N LYS A 234 27.70 8.95 1.74
CA LYS A 234 28.82 9.79 2.20
C LYS A 234 28.34 11.20 2.53
N ALA A 235 29.10 11.89 3.38
CA ALA A 235 28.88 13.30 3.67
C ALA A 235 28.96 14.15 2.39
N ASN A 236 28.15 15.22 2.34
CA ASN A 236 28.16 16.25 1.29
C ASN A 236 27.79 15.81 -0.14
N VAL A 237 27.45 14.54 -0.39
CA VAL A 237 27.08 14.08 -1.74
C VAL A 237 25.88 14.86 -2.30
N PHE A 238 24.93 15.25 -1.45
CA PHE A 238 23.71 15.95 -1.85
C PHE A 238 23.74 17.45 -1.54
N VAL A 239 24.90 18.03 -1.19
CA VAL A 239 25.00 19.42 -0.72
C VAL A 239 24.57 20.45 -1.78
N HIS A 240 24.68 20.10 -3.06
CA HIS A 240 24.33 20.95 -4.19
C HIS A 240 22.86 20.82 -4.64
N LEU A 241 22.01 20.14 -3.86
CA LEU A 241 20.60 19.91 -4.16
C LEU A 241 19.67 20.63 -3.16
N PRO A 242 19.64 21.98 -3.11
CA PRO A 242 18.96 22.73 -2.06
C PRO A 242 17.42 22.62 -2.11
N ARG A 243 16.86 22.27 -3.28
CA ARG A 243 15.41 22.14 -3.51
C ARG A 243 14.90 20.70 -3.49
N LEU A 244 15.77 19.72 -3.20
CA LEU A 244 15.38 18.32 -3.23
C LEU A 244 14.31 18.02 -2.19
N GLN A 245 13.19 17.46 -2.65
CA GLN A 245 12.02 17.13 -1.85
C GLN A 245 11.91 15.63 -1.61
N LYS A 246 12.27 14.80 -2.60
CA LYS A 246 12.22 13.35 -2.51
C LYS A 246 13.55 12.72 -2.89
N LEU A 247 14.03 11.83 -2.01
CA LEU A 247 15.23 11.04 -2.23
C LEU A 247 14.93 9.57 -1.98
N TYR A 248 15.04 8.77 -3.03
CA TYR A 248 14.87 7.32 -2.98
C TYR A 248 16.23 6.63 -3.04
N LEU A 249 16.55 5.88 -2.00
CA LEU A 249 17.78 5.09 -1.86
C LEU A 249 17.45 3.63 -1.49
N ASP A 250 16.20 3.22 -1.62
CA ASP A 250 15.77 1.87 -1.25
C ASP A 250 16.39 0.80 -2.13
N ARG A 251 16.44 -0.43 -1.61
CA ARG A 251 16.95 -1.61 -2.34
C ARG A 251 18.38 -1.44 -2.85
N ASN A 252 19.23 -0.79 -2.06
CA ASN A 252 20.68 -0.68 -2.29
C ASN A 252 21.45 -1.65 -1.36
N LEU A 253 22.75 -1.44 -1.21
CA LEU A 253 23.62 -2.21 -0.31
C LEU A 253 24.15 -1.35 0.84
N ILE A 254 23.42 -0.30 1.23
CA ILE A 254 23.89 0.72 2.16
C ILE A 254 24.05 0.11 3.55
N THR A 255 25.28 0.06 4.07
CA THR A 255 25.57 -0.44 5.43
C THR A 255 25.67 0.68 6.46
N ALA A 256 26.00 1.89 6.01
CA ALA A 256 26.20 3.05 6.87
C ALA A 256 25.78 4.36 6.18
N VAL A 257 25.21 5.26 6.96
CA VAL A 257 24.96 6.65 6.60
C VAL A 257 25.97 7.49 7.37
N ALA A 258 26.76 8.30 6.66
CA ALA A 258 27.74 9.16 7.31
C ALA A 258 27.05 10.22 8.19
N PRO A 259 27.67 10.62 9.32
CA PRO A 259 27.23 11.79 10.07
C PRO A 259 27.00 13.00 9.17
N ARG A 260 25.89 13.71 9.40
CA ARG A 260 25.55 14.94 8.67
C ARG A 260 25.44 14.74 7.14
N ALA A 261 25.19 13.51 6.66
CA ALA A 261 25.06 13.21 5.24
C ALA A 261 23.98 14.03 4.53
N PHE A 262 22.92 14.40 5.24
CA PHE A 262 21.79 15.16 4.72
C PHE A 262 21.78 16.63 5.19
N LEU A 263 22.91 17.12 5.69
CA LEU A 263 23.00 18.48 6.21
C LEU A 263 22.64 19.51 5.12
N GLY A 264 21.74 20.44 5.45
CA GLY A 264 21.33 21.51 4.55
C GLY A 264 20.15 21.16 3.63
N MET A 265 19.69 19.91 3.61
CA MET A 265 18.54 19.44 2.82
C MET A 265 17.20 19.85 3.45
N LYS A 266 17.01 21.17 3.65
CA LYS A 266 15.84 21.74 4.36
C LYS A 266 14.51 21.54 3.63
N ALA A 267 14.54 21.32 2.31
CA ALA A 267 13.37 21.10 1.48
C ALA A 267 12.93 19.62 1.45
N LEU A 268 13.73 18.70 2.00
CA LEU A 268 13.49 17.26 1.90
C LEU A 268 12.26 16.88 2.71
N ARG A 269 11.25 16.32 2.03
CA ARG A 269 9.98 15.85 2.57
C ARG A 269 9.93 14.33 2.72
N TRP A 270 10.62 13.62 1.82
CA TRP A 270 10.58 12.16 1.71
C TRP A 270 11.98 11.58 1.60
N LEU A 271 12.31 10.65 2.50
CA LEU A 271 13.56 9.90 2.48
C LEU A 271 13.29 8.40 2.63
N ASP A 272 13.59 7.64 1.58
CA ASP A 272 13.46 6.18 1.60
C ASP A 272 14.84 5.50 1.60
N LEU A 273 15.14 4.79 2.68
CA LEU A 273 16.33 3.97 2.89
C LEU A 273 15.95 2.50 3.13
N SER A 274 14.73 2.09 2.78
CA SER A 274 14.23 0.73 3.02
C SER A 274 15.01 -0.32 2.21
N HIS A 275 14.94 -1.59 2.62
CA HIS A 275 15.62 -2.70 1.95
C HIS A 275 17.13 -2.46 1.74
N ASN A 276 17.81 -1.98 2.77
CA ASN A 276 19.26 -1.79 2.80
C ASN A 276 19.88 -2.67 3.90
N ARG A 277 21.09 -2.35 4.34
CA ARG A 277 21.84 -3.09 5.37
C ARG A 277 22.29 -2.18 6.51
N VAL A 278 21.57 -1.08 6.74
CA VAL A 278 21.92 -0.08 7.75
C VAL A 278 21.84 -0.74 9.13
N ALA A 279 22.97 -0.81 9.84
CA ALA A 279 23.05 -1.50 11.13
C ALA A 279 22.87 -0.56 12.33
N GLY A 280 23.15 0.74 12.15
CA GLY A 280 23.10 1.72 13.22
C GLY A 280 22.83 3.12 12.70
N LEU A 281 22.14 3.88 13.54
CA LEU A 281 21.90 5.31 13.37
C LEU A 281 22.64 6.04 14.51
N MET A 282 23.24 7.18 14.18
CA MET A 282 23.91 8.06 15.14
C MET A 282 23.02 9.27 15.46
N GLU A 283 23.26 9.95 16.59
CA GLU A 283 22.51 11.16 16.98
C GLU A 283 22.60 12.26 15.90
N ASP A 284 23.67 12.25 15.10
CA ASP A 284 23.97 13.20 14.05
C ASP A 284 23.73 12.66 12.62
N THR A 285 22.89 11.64 12.45
CA THR A 285 22.51 11.12 11.13
C THR A 285 21.52 12.02 10.38
N PHE A 286 20.46 12.47 11.06
CA PHE A 286 19.40 13.31 10.49
C PHE A 286 19.39 14.83 10.87
N PRO A 287 20.46 15.45 11.41
CA PRO A 287 20.43 16.88 11.72
C PRO A 287 20.00 17.76 10.56
N GLY A 288 19.09 18.68 10.84
CA GLY A 288 18.65 19.71 9.89
C GLY A 288 17.59 19.27 8.88
N LEU A 289 17.07 18.03 8.95
CA LEU A 289 15.91 17.57 8.17
C LEU A 289 14.58 18.10 8.75
N LEU A 290 14.50 19.43 8.91
CA LEU A 290 13.41 20.12 9.59
C LEU A 290 12.09 20.11 8.81
N GLY A 291 12.09 19.70 7.54
CA GLY A 291 10.90 19.63 6.69
C GLY A 291 10.48 18.19 6.34
N LEU A 292 11.09 17.18 6.96
CA LEU A 292 10.84 15.78 6.60
C LEU A 292 9.49 15.30 7.15
N HIS A 293 8.66 14.73 6.28
CA HIS A 293 7.36 14.14 6.64
C HIS A 293 7.41 12.62 6.65
N VAL A 294 8.18 12.01 5.75
CA VAL A 294 8.23 10.55 5.60
C VAL A 294 9.67 10.06 5.68
N LEU A 295 9.93 9.16 6.63
CA LEU A 295 11.21 8.47 6.79
C LEU A 295 10.99 6.95 6.80
N ARG A 296 11.49 6.28 5.76
CA ARG A 296 11.40 4.84 5.61
C ARG A 296 12.75 4.17 5.81
N LEU A 297 12.81 3.29 6.81
CA LEU A 297 13.98 2.53 7.20
C LEU A 297 13.64 1.03 7.35
N ALA A 298 12.49 0.59 6.83
CA ALA A 298 12.05 -0.79 6.90
C ALA A 298 13.03 -1.76 6.18
N HIS A 299 13.08 -3.02 6.60
CA HIS A 299 13.97 -4.03 6.02
C HIS A 299 15.46 -3.60 6.03
N ASN A 300 15.97 -3.25 7.21
CA ASN A 300 17.37 -2.94 7.45
C ASN A 300 17.93 -3.86 8.56
N ALA A 301 19.10 -3.53 9.12
CA ALA A 301 19.76 -4.30 10.17
C ALA A 301 19.87 -3.51 11.50
N ILE A 302 19.00 -2.49 11.71
CA ILE A 302 19.09 -1.58 12.85
C ILE A 302 18.83 -2.36 14.14
N ALA A 303 19.82 -2.42 15.03
CA ALA A 303 19.74 -3.22 16.26
C ALA A 303 19.29 -2.43 17.49
N SER A 304 19.44 -1.10 17.47
CA SER A 304 19.14 -0.23 18.60
C SER A 304 18.83 1.19 18.14
N LEU A 305 17.90 1.85 18.83
CA LEU A 305 17.61 3.26 18.68
C LEU A 305 18.18 4.01 19.89
N ARG A 306 19.06 4.98 19.65
CA ARG A 306 19.59 5.83 20.73
C ARG A 306 18.62 6.98 21.00
N PRO A 307 18.53 7.47 22.26
CA PRO A 307 17.79 8.69 22.55
C PRO A 307 18.24 9.84 21.63
N ARG A 308 17.30 10.72 21.27
CA ARG A 308 17.55 11.89 20.41
C ARG A 308 17.97 11.60 18.95
N THR A 309 17.94 10.35 18.48
CA THR A 309 18.23 10.02 17.06
C THR A 309 17.33 10.79 16.09
N PHE A 310 16.08 11.07 16.49
CA PHE A 310 15.07 11.73 15.67
C PHE A 310 14.70 13.15 16.12
N LYS A 311 15.50 13.76 17.01
CA LYS A 311 15.12 15.01 17.71
C LYS A 311 14.76 16.19 16.80
N ASP A 312 15.34 16.25 15.60
CA ASP A 312 15.14 17.38 14.67
C ASP A 312 13.96 17.16 13.71
N LEU A 313 13.34 15.97 13.70
CA LEU A 313 12.30 15.56 12.75
C LEU A 313 10.90 15.99 13.22
N HIS A 314 10.73 17.27 13.54
CA HIS A 314 9.54 17.82 14.20
C HIS A 314 8.25 17.74 13.38
N PHE A 315 8.35 17.62 12.06
CA PHE A 315 7.22 17.53 11.12
C PHE A 315 7.02 16.12 10.55
N LEU A 316 7.72 15.13 11.10
CA LEU A 316 7.61 13.75 10.64
C LEU A 316 6.22 13.21 10.95
N GLU A 317 5.53 12.72 9.92
CA GLU A 317 4.19 12.14 9.97
C GLU A 317 4.26 10.60 9.91
N GLU A 318 5.22 10.06 9.17
CA GLU A 318 5.41 8.62 8.98
C GLU A 318 6.86 8.20 9.29
N LEU A 319 7.01 7.24 10.22
CA LEU A 319 8.27 6.58 10.54
C LEU A 319 8.11 5.07 10.39
N GLN A 320 8.80 4.51 9.39
CA GLN A 320 8.83 3.07 9.17
C GLN A 320 10.14 2.43 9.62
N LEU A 321 10.06 1.56 10.64
CA LEU A 321 11.18 0.82 11.21
C LEU A 321 10.93 -0.70 11.23
N GLY A 322 9.88 -1.17 10.55
CA GLY A 322 9.54 -2.59 10.47
C GLY A 322 10.65 -3.46 9.86
N HIS A 323 10.67 -4.76 10.15
CA HIS A 323 11.67 -5.71 9.65
C HIS A 323 13.13 -5.27 9.92
N ASN A 324 13.42 -4.84 11.14
CA ASN A 324 14.76 -4.53 11.61
C ASN A 324 15.19 -5.54 12.70
N ARG A 325 16.19 -5.19 13.53
CA ARG A 325 16.71 -6.05 14.59
C ARG A 325 16.63 -5.36 15.96
N ILE A 326 15.71 -4.42 16.12
CA ILE A 326 15.58 -3.60 17.34
C ILE A 326 15.19 -4.52 18.49
N ARG A 327 15.95 -4.49 19.59
CA ARG A 327 15.75 -5.38 20.74
C ARG A 327 15.01 -4.75 21.93
N GLN A 328 15.17 -3.45 22.10
CA GLN A 328 14.63 -2.73 23.25
C GLN A 328 14.23 -1.31 22.85
N LEU A 329 13.20 -0.79 23.50
CA LEU A 329 12.80 0.62 23.42
C LEU A 329 13.05 1.28 24.78
N GLY A 330 14.01 2.22 24.81
CA GLY A 330 14.33 2.99 26.01
C GLY A 330 13.40 4.19 26.18
N GLU A 331 13.48 4.85 27.33
CA GLU A 331 12.74 6.09 27.59
C GLU A 331 13.08 7.16 26.54
N ARG A 332 12.06 7.93 26.11
CA ARG A 332 12.22 9.05 25.16
C ARG A 332 12.90 8.66 23.84
N THR A 333 12.74 7.41 23.39
CA THR A 333 13.31 6.93 22.12
C THR A 333 12.82 7.76 20.92
N PHE A 334 11.57 8.20 20.96
CA PHE A 334 10.90 8.95 19.90
C PHE A 334 10.69 10.44 20.23
N GLU A 335 11.47 10.98 21.17
CA GLU A 335 11.41 12.40 21.53
C GLU A 335 11.63 13.32 20.31
N GLY A 336 10.79 14.34 20.17
CA GLY A 336 10.79 15.28 19.04
C GLY A 336 9.74 14.96 17.96
N LEU A 337 9.19 13.74 17.94
CA LEU A 337 8.24 13.27 16.92
C LEU A 337 6.77 13.63 17.25
N GLY A 338 6.52 14.90 17.60
CA GLY A 338 5.20 15.36 18.06
C GLY A 338 4.10 15.34 17.00
N GLN A 339 4.45 15.38 15.72
CA GLN A 339 3.52 15.32 14.58
C GLN A 339 3.37 13.92 13.98
N LEU A 340 4.03 12.92 14.56
CA LEU A 340 4.02 11.56 14.01
C LEU A 340 2.62 10.98 14.10
N GLU A 341 2.09 10.51 12.97
CA GLU A 341 0.77 9.87 12.86
C GLU A 341 0.90 8.36 12.74
N VAL A 342 1.95 7.88 12.04
CA VAL A 342 2.16 6.46 11.75
C VAL A 342 3.55 6.03 12.23
N LEU A 343 3.57 5.06 13.16
CA LEU A 343 4.78 4.41 13.64
C LEU A 343 4.71 2.90 13.40
N THR A 344 5.61 2.37 12.56
CA THR A 344 5.73 0.91 12.35
C THR A 344 7.05 0.38 12.91
N LEU A 345 6.94 -0.61 13.78
CA LEU A 345 8.01 -1.34 14.46
C LEU A 345 7.81 -2.85 14.35
N ASN A 346 6.93 -3.29 13.44
CA ASN A 346 6.59 -4.69 13.24
C ASN A 346 7.80 -5.53 12.85
N ASP A 347 7.77 -6.83 13.16
CA ASP A 347 8.79 -7.79 12.75
C ASP A 347 10.22 -7.37 13.15
N ASN A 348 10.35 -6.85 14.38
CA ASN A 348 11.64 -6.60 15.02
C ASN A 348 11.94 -7.71 16.04
N GLN A 349 12.89 -7.47 16.95
CA GLN A 349 13.27 -8.40 18.01
C GLN A 349 12.97 -7.82 19.38
N ILE A 350 11.94 -6.97 19.49
CA ILE A 350 11.68 -6.18 20.71
C ILE A 350 11.21 -7.12 21.81
N THR A 351 11.96 -7.17 22.91
CA THR A 351 11.62 -7.96 24.11
C THR A 351 11.38 -7.10 25.34
N GLU A 352 11.77 -5.83 25.33
CA GLU A 352 11.60 -4.91 26.45
C GLU A 352 11.19 -3.52 25.92
N VAL A 353 10.13 -2.96 26.50
CA VAL A 353 9.69 -1.58 26.29
C VAL A 353 9.68 -0.90 27.65
N ARG A 354 10.45 0.18 27.82
CA ARG A 354 10.48 0.93 29.09
C ARG A 354 9.30 1.90 29.17
N VAL A 355 8.86 2.19 30.39
CA VAL A 355 7.86 3.24 30.65
C VAL A 355 8.37 4.57 30.08
N GLY A 356 7.53 5.29 29.34
CA GLY A 356 7.94 6.53 28.68
C GLY A 356 8.75 6.35 27.39
N ALA A 357 8.84 5.14 26.84
CA ALA A 357 9.46 4.92 25.53
C ALA A 357 8.77 5.69 24.40
N PHE A 358 7.45 5.83 24.49
CA PHE A 358 6.59 6.53 23.53
C PHE A 358 6.28 8.00 23.91
N SER A 359 6.95 8.53 24.95
CA SER A 359 6.74 9.92 25.37
C SER A 359 7.08 10.90 24.23
N GLY A 360 6.17 11.83 23.96
CA GLY A 360 6.30 12.83 22.89
C GLY A 360 5.50 12.52 21.63
N LEU A 361 4.93 11.32 21.49
CA LEU A 361 4.11 10.92 20.34
C LEU A 361 2.65 11.38 20.47
N PHE A 362 2.43 12.70 20.58
CA PHE A 362 1.11 13.27 20.90
C PHE A 362 0.05 13.09 19.79
N ASN A 363 0.47 12.89 18.55
CA ASN A 363 -0.41 12.79 17.38
C ASN A 363 -0.48 11.38 16.76
N VAL A 364 0.18 10.38 17.37
CA VAL A 364 0.22 9.04 16.77
C VAL A 364 -1.18 8.46 16.71
N ALA A 365 -1.60 8.07 15.50
CA ALA A 365 -2.91 7.51 15.21
C ALA A 365 -2.83 5.99 14.98
N VAL A 366 -1.73 5.51 14.40
CA VAL A 366 -1.49 4.09 14.13
C VAL A 366 -0.12 3.68 14.65
N MET A 367 -0.10 2.68 15.51
CA MET A 367 1.14 2.08 16.03
C MET A 367 1.14 0.58 15.78
N ASN A 368 2.15 0.11 15.06
CA ASN A 368 2.34 -1.30 14.78
C ASN A 368 3.57 -1.89 15.48
N LEU A 369 3.33 -2.76 16.45
CA LEU A 369 4.33 -3.50 17.22
C LEU A 369 4.26 -5.02 16.99
N SER A 370 3.46 -5.47 16.02
CA SER A 370 3.24 -6.90 15.73
C SER A 370 4.51 -7.65 15.34
N GLY A 371 4.52 -8.98 15.47
CA GLY A 371 5.67 -9.81 15.07
C GLY A 371 6.94 -9.58 15.91
N ASN A 372 6.80 -9.03 17.11
CA ASN A 372 7.88 -8.91 18.10
C ASN A 372 7.80 -10.05 19.14
N CYS A 373 8.55 -9.97 20.25
CA CYS A 373 8.40 -10.93 21.34
C CYS A 373 8.48 -10.22 22.69
N LEU A 374 7.50 -9.34 22.92
CA LEU A 374 7.44 -8.40 24.03
C LEU A 374 7.37 -9.11 25.40
N ARG A 375 6.81 -10.34 25.45
CA ARG A 375 6.52 -11.14 26.66
C ARG A 375 5.51 -10.50 27.61
N SER A 376 5.75 -9.25 28.02
CA SER A 376 4.88 -8.42 28.86
C SER A 376 5.08 -6.94 28.55
N LEU A 377 4.05 -6.14 28.78
CA LEU A 377 4.10 -4.68 28.70
C LEU A 377 4.03 -4.07 30.12
N PRO A 378 4.82 -3.03 30.44
CA PRO A 378 4.69 -2.32 31.71
C PRO A 378 3.37 -1.55 31.84
N GLU A 379 2.98 -1.27 33.07
CA GLU A 379 1.86 -0.38 33.35
C GLU A 379 2.13 1.02 32.80
N ARG A 380 1.09 1.67 32.24
CA ARG A 380 1.14 3.04 31.72
C ARG A 380 2.18 3.25 30.61
N VAL A 381 2.62 2.19 29.92
CA VAL A 381 3.60 2.29 28.84
C VAL A 381 3.13 3.18 27.68
N PHE A 382 1.81 3.26 27.47
CA PHE A 382 1.16 4.07 26.42
C PHE A 382 0.61 5.42 26.92
N GLN A 383 1.05 5.88 28.09
CA GLN A 383 0.56 7.14 28.66
C GLN A 383 0.85 8.34 27.74
N GLY A 384 -0.19 9.13 27.47
CA GLY A 384 -0.12 10.33 26.62
C GLY A 384 -0.36 10.09 25.13
N LEU A 385 -0.76 8.87 24.73
CA LEU A 385 -1.11 8.51 23.35
C LEU A 385 -2.63 8.64 23.12
N ASP A 386 -3.23 9.77 23.52
CA ASP A 386 -4.69 9.95 23.52
C ASP A 386 -5.33 9.92 22.12
N LYS A 387 -4.54 10.19 21.07
CA LYS A 387 -4.99 10.17 19.67
C LYS A 387 -4.76 8.83 18.96
N LEU A 388 -4.22 7.82 19.66
CA LEU A 388 -3.98 6.52 19.05
C LEU A 388 -5.31 5.85 18.76
N HIS A 389 -5.57 5.54 17.49
CA HIS A 389 -6.79 4.89 17.03
C HIS A 389 -6.63 3.39 16.81
N SER A 390 -5.43 2.94 16.40
CA SER A 390 -5.16 1.54 16.07
C SER A 390 -3.85 1.08 16.70
N LEU A 391 -3.91 0.03 17.51
CA LEU A 391 -2.76 -0.60 18.14
C LEU A 391 -2.67 -2.07 17.74
N HIS A 392 -1.57 -2.41 17.06
CA HIS A 392 -1.28 -3.75 16.56
C HIS A 392 -0.21 -4.41 17.45
N LEU A 393 -0.59 -5.49 18.13
CA LEU A 393 0.23 -6.30 19.04
C LEU A 393 0.13 -7.80 18.71
N GLU A 394 -0.29 -8.14 17.50
CA GLU A 394 -0.41 -9.50 16.99
C GLU A 394 0.94 -10.21 17.02
N HIS A 395 0.97 -11.52 17.24
CA HIS A 395 2.21 -12.30 17.19
C HIS A 395 3.35 -11.71 18.06
N SER A 396 3.05 -11.22 19.27
CA SER A 396 4.00 -10.48 20.12
C SER A 396 4.43 -11.20 21.40
N CYS A 397 4.22 -12.52 21.48
CA CYS A 397 4.54 -13.37 22.64
C CYS A 397 3.92 -12.91 23.97
N LEU A 398 2.83 -12.13 23.96
CA LEU A 398 2.23 -11.65 25.21
C LEU A 398 1.60 -12.82 25.97
N GLY A 399 1.97 -12.98 27.24
CA GLY A 399 1.43 -14.05 28.12
C GLY A 399 0.28 -13.61 29.01
N HIS A 400 0.27 -12.33 29.40
CA HIS A 400 -0.72 -11.76 30.32
C HIS A 400 -0.98 -10.29 30.00
N VAL A 401 -2.19 -9.82 30.26
CA VAL A 401 -2.55 -8.40 30.22
C VAL A 401 -2.81 -7.92 31.64
N ARG A 402 -1.97 -6.99 32.12
CA ARG A 402 -2.05 -6.46 33.49
C ARG A 402 -2.90 -5.20 33.59
N LEU A 403 -3.36 -4.88 34.80
CA LEU A 403 -4.03 -3.63 35.11
C LEU A 403 -3.19 -2.43 34.62
N HIS A 404 -3.84 -1.39 34.10
CA HIS A 404 -3.21 -0.17 33.57
C HIS A 404 -2.24 -0.35 32.39
N THR A 405 -2.12 -1.54 31.78
CA THR A 405 -1.27 -1.73 30.58
C THR A 405 -1.66 -0.75 29.47
N PHE A 406 -2.95 -0.60 29.22
CA PHE A 406 -3.51 0.26 28.16
C PHE A 406 -4.00 1.63 28.67
N ALA A 407 -3.62 2.02 29.90
CA ALA A 407 -4.02 3.31 30.45
C ALA A 407 -3.47 4.48 29.60
N GLY A 408 -4.33 5.46 29.32
CA GLY A 408 -4.01 6.63 28.48
C GLY A 408 -4.42 6.48 27.01
N LEU A 409 -4.96 5.33 26.59
CA LEU A 409 -5.45 5.09 25.23
C LEU A 409 -6.93 5.45 25.07
N SER A 410 -7.30 6.67 25.46
CA SER A 410 -8.70 7.13 25.51
C SER A 410 -9.40 7.20 24.13
N GLY A 411 -8.65 7.47 23.06
CA GLY A 411 -9.13 7.50 21.68
C GLY A 411 -9.01 6.19 20.90
N LEU A 412 -8.61 5.08 21.54
CA LEU A 412 -8.35 3.82 20.85
C LEU A 412 -9.64 3.21 20.31
N ARG A 413 -9.64 2.89 19.02
CA ARG A 413 -10.77 2.28 18.30
C ARG A 413 -10.55 0.80 18.01
N ARG A 414 -9.30 0.39 17.76
CA ARG A 414 -8.97 -0.99 17.40
C ARG A 414 -7.76 -1.49 18.17
N LEU A 415 -7.91 -2.64 18.82
CA LEU A 415 -6.88 -3.31 19.58
C LEU A 415 -6.74 -4.75 19.09
N PHE A 416 -5.61 -5.03 18.44
CA PHE A 416 -5.31 -6.35 17.90
C PHE A 416 -4.29 -7.08 18.78
N LEU A 417 -4.73 -8.15 19.42
CA LEU A 417 -3.95 -9.03 20.31
C LEU A 417 -3.93 -10.48 19.81
N ARG A 418 -4.28 -10.69 18.54
CA ARG A 418 -4.34 -11.99 17.90
C ARG A 418 -3.01 -12.74 17.91
N ASP A 419 -3.09 -14.08 17.94
CA ASP A 419 -1.93 -14.99 17.81
C ASP A 419 -0.85 -14.68 18.86
N ASN A 420 -1.26 -14.47 20.11
CA ASN A 420 -0.36 -14.34 21.26
C ASN A 420 -0.40 -15.63 22.11
N SER A 421 0.06 -15.55 23.36
CA SER A 421 -0.03 -16.64 24.33
C SER A 421 -0.75 -16.19 25.59
N ILE A 422 -1.74 -15.29 25.45
CA ILE A 422 -2.41 -14.67 26.58
C ILE A 422 -3.25 -15.73 27.28
N SER A 423 -2.84 -16.10 28.50
CA SER A 423 -3.56 -17.08 29.32
C SER A 423 -4.46 -16.44 30.36
N SER A 424 -4.21 -15.17 30.71
CA SER A 424 -5.02 -14.42 31.67
C SER A 424 -5.00 -12.92 31.37
N ILE A 425 -6.12 -12.28 31.65
CA ILE A 425 -6.30 -10.83 31.58
C ILE A 425 -6.78 -10.38 32.95
N GLU A 426 -6.16 -9.37 33.55
CA GLU A 426 -6.57 -8.85 34.85
C GLU A 426 -7.88 -8.04 34.74
N GLU A 427 -8.65 -8.04 35.82
CA GLU A 427 -9.91 -7.29 35.91
C GLU A 427 -9.66 -5.79 35.70
N GLN A 428 -10.56 -5.11 34.99
CA GLN A 428 -10.44 -3.68 34.64
C GLN A 428 -9.18 -3.29 33.83
N SER A 429 -8.42 -4.24 33.29
CA SER A 429 -7.22 -3.93 32.48
C SER A 429 -7.52 -3.19 31.17
N LEU A 430 -8.76 -3.27 30.66
CA LEU A 430 -9.26 -2.52 29.50
C LEU A 430 -10.05 -1.26 29.89
N ALA A 431 -10.09 -0.90 31.18
CA ALA A 431 -10.79 0.29 31.64
C ALA A 431 -10.17 1.55 31.04
N GLY A 432 -11.04 2.45 30.55
CA GLY A 432 -10.63 3.70 29.90
C GLY A 432 -10.56 3.64 28.37
N LEU A 433 -10.69 2.45 27.75
CA LEU A 433 -10.80 2.30 26.28
C LEU A 433 -12.24 2.57 25.80
N SER A 434 -12.81 3.72 26.16
CA SER A 434 -14.24 4.02 25.98
C SER A 434 -14.68 4.13 24.52
N GLU A 435 -13.75 4.40 23.60
CA GLU A 435 -13.99 4.53 22.16
C GLU A 435 -13.69 3.23 21.37
N LEU A 436 -13.38 2.13 22.07
CA LEU A 436 -12.99 0.88 21.42
C LEU A 436 -14.17 0.30 20.64
N LEU A 437 -13.95 0.05 19.36
CA LEU A 437 -14.91 -0.54 18.42
C LEU A 437 -14.58 -2.00 18.14
N GLU A 438 -13.30 -2.36 18.13
CA GLU A 438 -12.83 -3.70 17.78
C GLU A 438 -11.77 -4.18 18.76
N LEU A 439 -12.01 -5.38 19.30
CA LEU A 439 -11.09 -6.11 20.15
C LEU A 439 -10.88 -7.52 19.57
N ASP A 440 -9.67 -7.76 19.08
CA ASP A 440 -9.27 -9.06 18.56
C ASP A 440 -8.35 -9.80 19.54
N LEU A 441 -8.87 -10.87 20.14
CA LEU A 441 -8.19 -11.79 21.04
C LEU A 441 -8.09 -13.20 20.43
N THR A 442 -8.26 -13.32 19.12
CA THR A 442 -8.23 -14.59 18.38
C THR A 442 -6.90 -15.32 18.57
N THR A 443 -6.93 -16.66 18.62
CA THR A 443 -5.74 -17.50 18.81
C THR A 443 -4.93 -17.11 20.05
N ASN A 444 -5.53 -17.25 21.22
CA ASN A 444 -4.87 -17.08 22.51
C ASN A 444 -5.09 -18.32 23.39
N ARG A 445 -4.79 -18.23 24.68
CA ARG A 445 -4.89 -19.34 25.64
C ARG A 445 -5.86 -19.02 26.79
N LEU A 446 -6.86 -18.19 26.52
CA LEU A 446 -7.81 -17.75 27.54
C LEU A 446 -8.71 -18.92 27.94
N THR A 447 -8.77 -19.20 29.24
CA THR A 447 -9.67 -20.24 29.81
C THR A 447 -10.95 -19.67 30.38
N HIS A 448 -10.92 -18.41 30.81
CA HIS A 448 -12.05 -17.67 31.36
C HIS A 448 -11.86 -16.16 31.14
N LEU A 449 -12.95 -15.40 31.26
CA LEU A 449 -12.95 -13.94 31.22
C LEU A 449 -13.33 -13.36 32.60
N PRO A 450 -12.59 -12.38 33.14
CA PRO A 450 -12.96 -11.70 34.39
C PRO A 450 -14.30 -10.95 34.27
N ARG A 451 -15.04 -10.90 35.38
CA ARG A 451 -16.41 -10.34 35.43
C ARG A 451 -16.50 -8.90 34.94
N GLN A 452 -15.58 -8.03 35.34
CA GLN A 452 -15.56 -6.62 34.93
C GLN A 452 -14.56 -6.32 33.80
N LEU A 453 -14.18 -7.31 33.00
CA LEU A 453 -13.21 -7.10 31.91
C LEU A 453 -13.66 -6.02 30.92
N PHE A 454 -14.92 -6.08 30.49
CA PHE A 454 -15.46 -5.18 29.47
C PHE A 454 -16.18 -3.95 30.03
N GLN A 455 -16.01 -3.68 31.32
CA GLN A 455 -16.63 -2.52 31.96
C GLN A 455 -16.16 -1.23 31.28
N GLY A 456 -17.11 -0.44 30.77
CA GLY A 456 -16.83 0.82 30.07
C GLY A 456 -16.66 0.69 28.54
N LEU A 457 -16.66 -0.52 27.97
CA LEU A 457 -16.54 -0.76 26.53
C LEU A 457 -17.89 -0.75 25.80
N GLY A 458 -18.74 0.24 26.10
CA GLY A 458 -20.10 0.32 25.54
C GLY A 458 -20.17 0.60 24.03
N HIS A 459 -19.05 1.01 23.42
CA HIS A 459 -18.90 1.24 21.99
C HIS A 459 -18.43 0.03 21.20
N LEU A 460 -18.04 -1.07 21.86
CA LEU A 460 -17.47 -2.22 21.18
C LEU A 460 -18.48 -2.84 20.22
N GLU A 461 -18.08 -3.01 18.97
CA GLU A 461 -18.89 -3.57 17.88
C GLU A 461 -18.41 -4.97 17.51
N TYR A 462 -17.09 -5.19 17.50
CA TYR A 462 -16.45 -6.45 17.11
C TYR A 462 -15.67 -7.02 18.30
N LEU A 463 -16.09 -8.21 18.75
CA LEU A 463 -15.38 -8.98 19.76
C LEU A 463 -15.03 -10.36 19.19
N LEU A 464 -13.73 -10.55 18.94
CA LEU A 464 -13.19 -11.78 18.38
C LEU A 464 -12.42 -12.54 19.46
N LEU A 465 -12.91 -13.72 19.82
CA LEU A 465 -12.39 -14.59 20.89
C LEU A 465 -12.16 -16.01 20.38
N SER A 466 -12.16 -16.21 19.06
CA SER A 466 -12.02 -17.54 18.50
C SER A 466 -10.65 -18.16 18.73
N TYR A 467 -10.56 -19.48 18.68
CA TYR A 467 -9.32 -20.23 18.94
C TYR A 467 -8.72 -19.90 20.32
N ASN A 468 -9.56 -19.95 21.35
CA ASN A 468 -9.16 -19.88 22.75
C ASN A 468 -9.53 -21.20 23.47
N GLN A 469 -9.51 -21.20 24.80
CA GLN A 469 -9.78 -22.38 25.63
C GLN A 469 -10.95 -22.11 26.60
N LEU A 470 -11.87 -21.21 26.24
CA LEU A 470 -12.96 -20.78 27.11
C LEU A 470 -13.91 -21.96 27.38
N THR A 471 -14.14 -22.27 28.66
CA THR A 471 -15.06 -23.34 29.08
C THR A 471 -16.42 -22.79 29.50
N THR A 472 -16.47 -21.54 29.96
CA THR A 472 -17.70 -20.87 30.40
C THR A 472 -17.74 -19.42 29.96
N LEU A 473 -18.95 -18.87 29.86
CA LEU A 473 -19.21 -17.47 29.56
C LEU A 473 -20.42 -17.01 30.38
N SER A 474 -20.34 -15.82 31.01
CA SER A 474 -21.40 -15.31 31.87
C SER A 474 -22.01 -14.00 31.34
N ALA A 475 -23.28 -13.77 31.66
CA ALA A 475 -24.01 -12.56 31.27
C ALA A 475 -23.41 -11.30 31.92
N GLU A 476 -22.80 -11.43 33.11
CA GLU A 476 -22.12 -10.33 33.80
C GLU A 476 -20.97 -9.76 32.97
N VAL A 477 -20.19 -10.62 32.31
CA VAL A 477 -19.04 -10.21 31.47
C VAL A 477 -19.51 -9.47 30.22
N LEU A 478 -20.54 -9.97 29.54
CA LEU A 478 -21.03 -9.42 28.27
C LEU A 478 -21.99 -8.23 28.45
N GLY A 479 -22.58 -8.07 29.64
CA GLY A 479 -23.58 -7.04 29.95
C GLY A 479 -23.21 -5.62 29.50
N PRO A 480 -21.96 -5.16 29.67
CA PRO A 480 -21.53 -3.82 29.23
C PRO A 480 -21.54 -3.60 27.70
N LEU A 481 -21.53 -4.64 26.87
CA LEU A 481 -21.27 -4.58 25.43
C LEU A 481 -22.54 -4.26 24.60
N GLN A 482 -23.20 -3.14 24.91
CA GLN A 482 -24.52 -2.79 24.35
C GLN A 482 -24.55 -2.57 22.84
N ARG A 483 -23.39 -2.32 22.21
CA ARG A 483 -23.25 -2.12 20.77
C ARG A 483 -22.62 -3.30 20.03
N ALA A 484 -22.30 -4.39 20.72
CA ALA A 484 -21.69 -5.55 20.08
C ALA A 484 -22.59 -6.04 18.95
N PHE A 485 -22.01 -6.04 17.76
CA PHE A 485 -22.63 -6.36 16.49
C PHE A 485 -22.16 -7.73 16.01
N TRP A 486 -20.86 -8.01 16.20
CA TRP A 486 -20.19 -9.23 15.82
C TRP A 486 -19.51 -9.86 17.03
N LEU A 487 -19.91 -11.10 17.35
CA LEU A 487 -19.29 -11.92 18.39
C LEU A 487 -18.82 -13.24 17.80
N ASP A 488 -17.51 -13.46 17.82
CA ASP A 488 -16.92 -14.75 17.46
C ASP A 488 -16.33 -15.42 18.69
N ILE A 489 -16.97 -16.49 19.16
CA ILE A 489 -16.49 -17.36 20.25
C ILE A 489 -16.31 -18.80 19.75
N SER A 490 -16.08 -18.97 18.46
CA SER A 490 -15.82 -20.28 17.86
C SER A 490 -14.49 -20.88 18.28
N HIS A 491 -14.28 -22.18 18.06
CA HIS A 491 -13.03 -22.87 18.38
C HIS A 491 -12.63 -22.65 19.85
N ASN A 492 -13.55 -22.94 20.75
CA ASN A 492 -13.38 -22.89 22.21
C ASN A 492 -13.87 -24.21 22.83
N HIS A 493 -14.02 -24.26 24.15
CA HIS A 493 -14.45 -25.46 24.90
C HIS A 493 -15.76 -25.22 25.65
N LEU A 494 -16.66 -24.39 25.12
CA LEU A 494 -17.93 -24.06 25.77
C LEU A 494 -18.85 -25.28 25.75
N GLU A 495 -19.29 -25.74 26.94
CA GLU A 495 -20.19 -26.89 27.08
C GLU A 495 -21.66 -26.47 27.18
N THR A 496 -21.93 -25.37 27.88
CA THR A 496 -23.29 -24.85 28.11
C THR A 496 -23.30 -23.33 28.01
N LEU A 497 -24.40 -22.78 27.49
CA LEU A 497 -24.67 -21.34 27.52
C LEU A 497 -25.95 -21.10 28.32
N ALA A 498 -25.89 -20.18 29.28
CA ALA A 498 -27.06 -19.82 30.07
C ALA A 498 -28.17 -19.24 29.18
N GLU A 499 -29.42 -19.52 29.52
CA GLU A 499 -30.56 -18.92 28.85
C GLU A 499 -30.51 -17.39 29.00
N GLY A 500 -30.73 -16.67 27.91
CA GLY A 500 -30.67 -15.20 27.93
C GLY A 500 -29.25 -14.62 28.00
N LEU A 501 -28.17 -15.41 27.88
CA LEU A 501 -26.78 -14.92 27.94
C LEU A 501 -26.51 -13.70 27.03
N PHE A 502 -27.06 -13.71 25.82
CA PHE A 502 -26.88 -12.65 24.83
C PHE A 502 -27.97 -11.58 24.85
N SER A 503 -28.92 -11.65 25.78
CA SER A 503 -30.08 -10.74 25.83
C SER A 503 -29.69 -9.28 26.04
N SER A 504 -28.54 -9.03 26.69
CA SER A 504 -27.97 -7.70 26.86
C SER A 504 -27.36 -7.13 25.58
N LEU A 505 -27.04 -7.98 24.60
CA LEU A 505 -26.39 -7.60 23.34
C LEU A 505 -27.44 -7.23 22.28
N GLY A 506 -28.21 -6.16 22.52
CA GLY A 506 -29.36 -5.78 21.69
C GLY A 506 -29.06 -5.43 20.22
N ARG A 507 -27.79 -5.33 19.83
CA ARG A 507 -27.34 -5.09 18.45
C ARG A 507 -26.67 -6.28 17.79
N LEU A 508 -26.61 -7.42 18.47
CA LEU A 508 -25.91 -8.60 17.95
C LEU A 508 -26.59 -9.08 16.66
N ARG A 509 -25.83 -9.14 15.57
CA ARG A 509 -26.27 -9.63 14.26
C ARG A 509 -25.50 -10.86 13.82
N TYR A 510 -24.22 -10.96 14.17
CA TYR A 510 -23.33 -12.01 13.73
C TYR A 510 -22.79 -12.76 14.95
N LEU A 511 -23.12 -14.05 15.05
CA LEU A 511 -22.68 -14.91 16.14
C LEU A 511 -22.08 -16.20 15.61
N SER A 512 -20.83 -16.47 15.98
CA SER A 512 -20.15 -17.73 15.68
C SER A 512 -19.92 -18.55 16.95
N LEU A 513 -20.53 -19.73 16.99
CA LEU A 513 -20.39 -20.75 18.05
C LEU A 513 -19.69 -22.01 17.55
N ARG A 514 -19.15 -21.99 16.33
CA ARG A 514 -18.55 -23.15 15.66
C ARG A 514 -17.51 -23.83 16.55
N ASN A 515 -17.38 -25.14 16.42
CA ASN A 515 -16.31 -25.89 17.05
C ASN A 515 -16.18 -25.60 18.56
N ASN A 516 -17.26 -25.84 19.28
CA ASN A 516 -17.34 -25.85 20.74
C ASN A 516 -17.81 -27.23 21.20
N SER A 517 -18.18 -27.36 22.47
CA SER A 517 -18.71 -28.60 23.06
C SER A 517 -20.19 -28.46 23.43
N LEU A 518 -20.93 -27.60 22.72
CA LEU A 518 -22.33 -27.31 23.02
C LEU A 518 -23.24 -28.47 22.65
N GLN A 519 -24.09 -28.89 23.60
CA GLN A 519 -25.14 -29.88 23.35
C GLN A 519 -26.48 -29.22 23.04
N THR A 520 -26.73 -28.03 23.58
CA THR A 520 -27.97 -27.29 23.40
C THR A 520 -27.71 -25.81 23.15
N PHE A 521 -28.62 -25.16 22.43
CA PHE A 521 -28.59 -23.71 22.20
C PHE A 521 -29.99 -23.20 21.91
N SER A 522 -30.36 -22.08 22.55
CA SER A 522 -31.62 -21.39 22.27
C SER A 522 -31.31 -20.10 21.50
N PRO A 523 -31.69 -20.00 20.21
CA PRO A 523 -31.40 -18.83 19.40
C PRO A 523 -32.21 -17.62 19.86
N GLN A 524 -31.61 -16.44 19.74
CA GLN A 524 -32.28 -15.17 20.00
C GLN A 524 -32.73 -14.52 18.69
N PRO A 525 -33.86 -13.78 18.69
CA PRO A 525 -34.31 -13.06 17.51
C PRO A 525 -33.33 -11.94 17.12
N GLY A 526 -33.33 -11.58 15.84
CA GLY A 526 -32.56 -10.44 15.34
C GLY A 526 -31.15 -10.77 14.82
N LEU A 527 -30.70 -12.03 14.87
CA LEU A 527 -29.47 -12.45 14.20
C LEU A 527 -29.63 -12.41 12.67
N GLU A 528 -28.60 -11.95 11.98
CA GLU A 528 -28.46 -11.99 10.52
C GLU A 528 -27.65 -13.19 10.06
N ARG A 529 -26.65 -13.62 10.86
CA ARG A 529 -25.84 -14.82 10.60
C ARG A 529 -25.53 -15.55 11.90
N LEU A 530 -25.70 -16.86 11.86
CA LEU A 530 -25.42 -17.76 12.97
C LEU A 530 -24.69 -19.02 12.48
N TRP A 531 -23.53 -19.27 13.08
CA TRP A 531 -22.68 -20.41 12.76
C TRP A 531 -22.55 -21.39 13.94
N LEU A 532 -22.84 -22.67 13.69
CA LEU A 532 -23.13 -23.69 14.71
C LEU A 532 -22.44 -25.03 14.45
N ASP A 533 -21.78 -25.21 13.31
CA ASP A 533 -21.14 -26.49 12.96
C ASP A 533 -20.06 -26.92 13.95
N ALA A 534 -19.74 -28.22 13.89
CA ALA A 534 -18.75 -28.87 14.75
C ALA A 534 -19.06 -28.75 16.26
N ASN A 535 -20.33 -28.86 16.65
CA ASN A 535 -20.75 -29.01 18.05
C ASN A 535 -21.47 -30.37 18.25
N PRO A 536 -21.34 -31.02 19.42
CA PRO A 536 -21.97 -32.29 19.72
C PRO A 536 -23.45 -32.13 20.12
N TRP A 537 -24.28 -31.67 19.19
CA TRP A 537 -25.69 -31.33 19.45
C TRP A 537 -26.52 -32.53 19.96
N ASP A 538 -27.22 -32.38 21.09
CA ASP A 538 -28.24 -33.30 21.57
C ASP A 538 -29.60 -32.94 20.93
N CYS A 539 -29.98 -33.67 19.90
CA CYS A 539 -31.21 -33.47 19.14
C CYS A 539 -32.45 -34.05 19.83
N SER A 540 -32.52 -33.92 21.16
CA SER A 540 -33.72 -34.18 21.97
C SER A 540 -34.59 -32.92 22.08
N CYS A 541 -35.65 -32.94 22.91
CA CYS A 541 -36.57 -31.80 23.08
C CYS A 541 -35.91 -30.43 23.30
N PRO A 542 -34.80 -30.28 24.06
CA PRO A 542 -34.17 -28.99 24.27
C PRO A 542 -33.70 -28.28 22.99
N LEU A 543 -33.45 -29.02 21.91
CA LEU A 543 -32.94 -28.47 20.65
C LEU A 543 -34.03 -28.19 19.62
N LYS A 544 -35.30 -28.53 19.91
CA LYS A 544 -36.43 -28.30 18.99
C LYS A 544 -36.54 -26.82 18.60
N ALA A 545 -36.35 -25.91 19.56
CA ALA A 545 -36.40 -24.46 19.30
C ALA A 545 -35.36 -24.01 18.26
N LEU A 546 -34.15 -24.57 18.33
CA LEU A 546 -33.09 -24.29 17.34
C LEU A 546 -33.45 -24.86 15.95
N ARG A 547 -34.01 -26.08 15.91
CA ARG A 547 -34.47 -26.69 14.66
C ARG A 547 -35.50 -25.81 13.96
N ASP A 548 -36.55 -25.45 14.69
CA ASP A 548 -37.66 -24.68 14.15
C ASP A 548 -37.19 -23.29 13.69
N PHE A 549 -36.31 -22.66 14.47
CA PHE A 549 -35.67 -21.40 14.09
C PHE A 549 -34.85 -21.53 12.79
N ALA A 550 -34.03 -22.58 12.65
CA ALA A 550 -33.19 -22.78 11.47
C ALA A 550 -34.00 -23.10 10.21
N LEU A 551 -35.12 -23.81 10.33
CA LEU A 551 -36.05 -24.08 9.23
C LEU A 551 -36.81 -22.82 8.79
N GLN A 552 -37.22 -21.98 9.74
CA GLN A 552 -37.91 -20.71 9.47
C GLN A 552 -36.97 -19.62 8.93
N ASN A 553 -35.67 -19.67 9.28
CA ASN A 553 -34.69 -18.64 8.96
C ASN A 553 -33.45 -19.19 8.21
N PRO A 554 -33.61 -19.76 7.00
CA PRO A 554 -32.51 -20.38 6.26
C PRO A 554 -31.43 -19.37 5.82
N GLY A 555 -31.74 -18.08 5.74
CA GLY A 555 -30.75 -17.02 5.48
C GLY A 555 -29.84 -16.73 6.67
N VAL A 556 -30.36 -16.88 7.90
CA VAL A 556 -29.64 -16.65 9.16
C VAL A 556 -28.76 -17.84 9.50
N VAL A 557 -29.28 -19.06 9.31
CA VAL A 557 -28.55 -20.32 9.52
C VAL A 557 -28.37 -21.04 8.17
N PRO A 558 -27.58 -20.48 7.23
CA PRO A 558 -27.38 -21.08 5.92
C PRO A 558 -26.74 -22.45 6.06
N ARG A 559 -27.05 -23.39 5.17
CA ARG A 559 -26.33 -24.69 5.10
C ARG A 559 -24.91 -24.53 4.54
N PHE A 560 -24.75 -23.65 3.56
CA PHE A 560 -23.50 -23.39 2.86
C PHE A 560 -23.02 -21.98 3.20
N VAL A 561 -21.78 -21.91 3.69
CA VAL A 561 -21.14 -20.65 4.06
C VAL A 561 -19.90 -20.48 3.21
N GLN A 562 -19.81 -19.36 2.50
CA GLN A 562 -18.56 -18.93 1.88
C GLN A 562 -17.76 -18.19 2.95
N THR A 563 -16.57 -18.69 3.30
CA THR A 563 -15.67 -17.93 4.17
C THR A 563 -15.07 -16.80 3.35
N VAL A 564 -15.23 -15.56 3.83
CA VAL A 564 -14.49 -14.41 3.32
C VAL A 564 -13.10 -14.47 3.94
N CYS A 565 -12.06 -14.55 3.12
CA CYS A 565 -10.69 -14.47 3.60
C CYS A 565 -10.24 -13.01 3.61
N GLU A 566 -9.54 -12.60 4.67
CA GLU A 566 -8.85 -11.32 4.74
C GLU A 566 -7.41 -11.48 4.20
N GLY A 567 -7.09 -10.76 3.13
CA GLY A 567 -5.77 -10.75 2.49
C GLY A 567 -5.82 -10.95 0.97
N ASP A 568 -4.80 -10.49 0.25
CA ASP A 568 -4.76 -10.40 -1.22
C ASP A 568 -4.60 -11.77 -1.94
N ASP A 569 -4.39 -12.88 -1.23
CA ASP A 569 -3.97 -14.18 -1.82
C ASP A 569 -4.80 -15.41 -1.35
N CYS A 570 -6.12 -15.29 -1.15
CA CYS A 570 -6.92 -16.45 -0.72
C CYS A 570 -8.20 -16.69 -1.56
N GLN A 571 -8.41 -17.95 -1.96
CA GLN A 571 -9.64 -18.39 -2.63
C GLN A 571 -10.76 -18.61 -1.61
N PRO A 572 -12.03 -18.28 -1.94
CA PRO A 572 -13.14 -18.51 -1.03
C PRO A 572 -13.33 -19.99 -0.75
N VAL A 573 -13.19 -20.39 0.52
CA VAL A 573 -13.49 -21.76 0.96
C VAL A 573 -14.98 -21.85 1.29
N TYR A 574 -15.65 -22.86 0.74
CA TYR A 574 -17.03 -23.16 1.09
C TYR A 574 -17.04 -24.17 2.24
N THR A 575 -17.60 -23.78 3.37
CA THR A 575 -17.77 -24.66 4.54
C THR A 575 -19.25 -24.93 4.80
N TYR A 576 -19.55 -26.13 5.30
CA TYR A 576 -20.90 -26.49 5.70
C TYR A 576 -21.17 -26.03 7.13
N ASN A 577 -22.29 -25.35 7.35
CA ASN A 577 -22.80 -25.00 8.67
C ASN A 577 -23.87 -26.04 9.08
N ASN A 578 -23.43 -27.29 9.19
CA ASN A 578 -24.30 -28.42 9.53
C ASN A 578 -24.53 -28.50 11.04
N ILE A 579 -25.79 -28.68 11.43
CA ILE A 579 -26.16 -28.88 12.85
C ILE A 579 -26.27 -30.39 13.06
N THR A 580 -25.13 -31.08 13.07
CA THR A 580 -25.09 -32.54 13.11
C THR A 580 -25.44 -33.06 14.51
N CYS A 581 -26.45 -33.92 14.59
CA CYS A 581 -26.86 -34.57 15.83
C CYS A 581 -25.78 -35.53 16.32
N ALA A 582 -25.30 -35.34 17.55
CA ALA A 582 -24.46 -36.32 18.23
C ALA A 582 -25.31 -37.42 18.88
N GLY A 583 -26.48 -37.05 19.40
CA GLY A 583 -27.48 -37.97 19.93
C GLY A 583 -28.89 -37.39 19.84
N PRO A 584 -29.93 -38.15 20.20
CA PRO A 584 -29.90 -39.59 20.55
C PRO A 584 -29.58 -40.49 19.35
N ALA A 585 -29.25 -41.77 19.60
CA ALA A 585 -28.67 -42.69 18.61
C ALA A 585 -29.51 -42.89 17.33
N ASN A 586 -30.83 -42.73 17.39
CA ASN A 586 -31.74 -42.86 16.26
C ASN A 586 -31.61 -41.72 15.23
N VAL A 587 -31.07 -40.57 15.61
CA VAL A 587 -30.88 -39.39 14.75
C VAL A 587 -29.42 -38.96 14.65
N SER A 588 -28.51 -39.69 15.30
CA SER A 588 -27.07 -39.40 15.29
C SER A 588 -26.51 -39.39 13.86
N GLY A 589 -25.70 -38.37 13.54
CA GLY A 589 -25.13 -38.15 12.21
C GLY A 589 -26.03 -37.42 11.21
N LEU A 590 -27.33 -37.26 11.51
CA LEU A 590 -28.22 -36.43 10.69
C LEU A 590 -28.04 -34.94 11.00
N ASP A 591 -28.31 -34.08 10.02
CA ASP A 591 -28.48 -32.65 10.29
C ASP A 591 -29.84 -32.43 10.97
N LEU A 592 -29.87 -31.61 12.03
CA LEU A 592 -31.07 -31.31 12.80
C LEU A 592 -32.25 -30.85 11.92
N ARG A 593 -31.98 -30.13 10.83
CA ARG A 593 -33.00 -29.64 9.91
C ARG A 593 -33.65 -30.76 9.09
N ASP A 594 -33.01 -31.93 9.02
CA ASP A 594 -33.51 -33.12 8.32
C ASP A 594 -34.21 -34.11 9.28
N VAL A 595 -34.20 -33.83 10.59
CA VAL A 595 -34.92 -34.65 11.59
C VAL A 595 -36.43 -34.41 11.50
N SER A 596 -37.20 -35.50 11.42
CA SER A 596 -38.67 -35.49 11.31
C SER A 596 -39.36 -34.81 12.50
N GLU A 597 -40.46 -34.10 12.25
CA GLU A 597 -41.30 -33.50 13.31
C GLU A 597 -41.80 -34.55 14.31
N THR A 598 -42.01 -35.79 13.85
CA THR A 598 -42.46 -36.91 14.70
C THR A 598 -41.47 -37.25 15.81
N HIS A 599 -40.18 -36.94 15.63
CA HIS A 599 -39.16 -37.12 16.67
C HIS A 599 -39.38 -36.16 17.86
N PHE A 600 -40.00 -35.00 17.60
CA PHE A 600 -40.25 -33.95 18.59
C PHE A 600 -41.71 -33.90 19.06
N VAL A 601 -42.54 -34.92 18.75
CA VAL A 601 -43.99 -34.89 19.04
C VAL A 601 -44.35 -34.90 20.53
N HIS A 602 -43.40 -35.32 21.38
CA HIS A 602 -43.53 -35.35 22.84
C HIS A 602 -42.84 -34.18 23.54
N CYS A 603 -42.38 -33.22 22.74
CA CYS A 603 -41.96 -31.90 23.13
C CYS A 603 -43.14 -30.93 22.82
#